data_AF-A0A8W8IIA9-F1
#
_entry.id   AF-A0A8W8IIA9-F1
#
_cell.length_a   1.000
_cell.length_b   1.000
_cell.length_c   1.000
_cell.angle_alpha   90.00
_cell.angle_beta   90.00
_cell.angle_gamma   90.00
#
_symmetry.space_group_name_H-M   'P 1'
#
loop_
_entity.id
_entity.type
_entity.pdbx_description
1 polymer ?
#
loop_
_entity_poly.entity_id
_entity_poly.type
_entity_poly.pdbx_seq_one_letter_code
_entity_poly.pdbx_strand_id
1 'polypeptide(L)'
;MQLLKSVSVTVSLLLISSVCFVKGDDSACWAAGGRCQYTSESCFSYRTGLCAGPANRKCCVSGSDLRCWRIGGICKNNWNSCSGGYIKGLCGGGLSRQCCA
;
A
#
# COMPACT_ATOMS: atom_id res chain seq x y z
N MET A 1 -38.51 44.84 -0.02
CA MET A 1 -37.81 44.56 -1.29
C MET A 1 -36.49 45.33 -1.23
N GLN A 2 -35.29 44.79 -1.08
CA GLN A 2 -34.73 43.47 -1.30
C GLN A 2 -33.82 43.11 -0.12
N LEU A 3 -34.03 41.93 0.46
CA LEU A 3 -33.25 41.36 1.55
C LEU A 3 -32.79 39.96 1.11
N LEU A 4 -32.19 39.86 -0.09
CA LEU A 4 -31.68 38.61 -0.66
C LEU A 4 -30.68 38.96 -1.76
N LYS A 5 -29.37 38.88 -1.48
CA LYS A 5 -28.33 38.54 -2.49
C LYS A 5 -26.91 38.34 -1.93
N SER A 6 -26.61 38.72 -0.69
CA SER A 6 -25.21 38.68 -0.22
C SER A 6 -24.84 37.57 0.77
N VAL A 7 -25.78 36.71 1.19
CA VAL A 7 -25.53 35.72 2.27
C VAL A 7 -25.18 34.32 1.73
N SER A 8 -25.33 34.07 0.43
CA SER A 8 -25.20 32.71 -0.11
C SER A 8 -23.77 32.24 -0.45
N VAL A 9 -22.78 33.15 -0.52
CA VAL A 9 -21.42 32.79 -0.99
C VAL A 9 -20.43 32.61 0.17
N THR A 10 -20.65 33.26 1.32
CA THR A 10 -19.72 33.19 2.46
C THR A 10 -20.00 32.01 3.42
N VAL A 11 -21.24 31.51 3.48
CA VAL A 11 -21.61 30.36 4.34
C VAL A 11 -21.11 29.03 3.76
N SER A 12 -20.89 28.93 2.45
CA SER A 12 -20.42 27.70 1.80
C SER A 12 -18.92 27.42 1.98
N LEU A 13 -18.11 28.41 2.36
CA LEU A 13 -16.63 28.28 2.44
C LEU A 13 -16.11 27.99 3.86
N LEU A 14 -16.96 28.09 4.88
CA LEU A 14 -16.59 27.87 6.30
C LEU A 14 -16.90 26.44 6.79
N LEU A 15 -17.43 25.58 5.94
CA LEU A 15 -17.64 24.14 6.21
C LEU A 15 -16.60 23.26 5.51
N ILE A 16 -15.37 23.75 5.30
CA ILE A 16 -14.25 22.83 5.06
C ILE A 16 -13.84 22.31 6.44
N SER A 17 -14.75 21.55 7.06
CA SER A 17 -14.44 20.73 8.24
C SER A 17 -13.18 19.96 7.89
N SER A 18 -12.16 20.06 8.74
CA SER A 18 -10.92 19.32 8.68
C SER A 18 -11.16 17.87 8.26
N VAL A 19 -11.12 17.60 6.95
CA VAL A 19 -11.16 16.24 6.44
C VAL A 19 -9.77 15.73 6.73
N CYS A 20 -9.60 15.11 7.89
CA CYS A 20 -8.42 14.32 8.18
C CYS A 20 -8.38 13.23 7.12
N PHE A 21 -7.65 13.46 6.03
CA PHE A 21 -7.26 12.42 5.10
C PHE A 21 -6.31 11.51 5.88
N VAL A 22 -6.87 10.53 6.58
CA VAL A 22 -6.10 9.42 7.13
C VAL A 22 -5.52 8.70 5.93
N LYS A 23 -4.27 9.02 5.59
CA LYS A 23 -3.53 8.30 4.58
C LYS A 23 -3.23 6.92 5.16
N GLY A 24 -4.16 5.99 4.95
CA GLY A 24 -3.92 4.59 5.23
C GLY A 24 -2.65 4.15 4.49
N ASP A 25 -1.80 3.41 5.17
CA ASP A 25 -0.58 2.85 4.61
C ASP A 25 -0.57 1.32 4.72
N ASP A 26 0.42 0.68 4.10
CA ASP A 26 0.48 -0.78 4.00
C ASP A 26 1.29 -1.42 5.15
N SER A 27 1.71 -0.65 6.15
CA SER A 27 2.54 -1.10 7.28
C SER A 27 1.96 -2.30 8.03
N ALA A 28 0.64 -2.37 8.20
CA ALA A 28 -0.02 -3.51 8.83
C ALA A 28 0.19 -4.81 8.02
N CYS A 29 0.18 -4.72 6.69
CA CYS A 29 0.50 -5.85 5.83
C CYS A 29 1.99 -6.19 5.88
N TRP A 30 2.87 -5.18 5.89
CA TRP A 30 4.31 -5.38 6.00
C TRP A 30 4.72 -6.03 7.32
N ALA A 31 4.10 -5.64 8.42
CA ALA A 31 4.31 -6.22 9.75
C ALA A 31 3.90 -7.71 9.78
N ALA A 32 2.92 -8.10 8.97
CA ALA A 32 2.53 -9.49 8.76
C ALA A 32 3.46 -10.25 7.78
N GLY A 33 4.56 -9.65 7.33
CA GLY A 33 5.45 -10.22 6.31
C GLY A 33 4.86 -10.25 4.90
N GLY A 34 3.71 -9.61 4.71
CA GLY A 34 2.94 -9.64 3.47
C GLY A 34 3.23 -8.47 2.54
N ARG A 35 2.58 -8.52 1.37
CA ARG A 35 2.56 -7.43 0.39
C ARG A 35 1.14 -7.08 0.01
N CYS A 36 0.82 -5.79 0.00
CA CYS A 36 -0.43 -5.33 -0.57
C CYS A 36 -0.37 -5.40 -2.09
N GLN A 37 -1.22 -6.22 -2.68
CA GLN A 37 -1.31 -6.43 -4.11
C GLN A 37 -2.75 -6.61 -4.56
N TYR A 38 -3.02 -6.47 -5.85
CA TYR A 38 -4.34 -6.74 -6.39
C TYR A 38 -4.67 -8.23 -6.27
N THR A 39 -5.95 -8.56 -6.06
CA THR A 39 -6.42 -9.95 -6.00
C THR A 39 -6.31 -10.71 -7.33
N SER A 40 -5.98 -10.01 -8.42
CA SER A 40 -5.63 -10.60 -9.71
C SER A 40 -4.18 -11.12 -9.76
N GLU A 41 -3.31 -10.72 -8.82
CA GLU A 41 -1.95 -11.25 -8.72
C GLU A 41 -1.96 -12.63 -8.03
N SER A 42 -1.00 -13.50 -8.33
CA SER A 42 -0.89 -14.80 -7.66
C SER A 42 -0.54 -14.65 -6.19
N CYS A 43 -1.23 -15.37 -5.32
CA CYS A 43 -1.00 -15.43 -3.87
C CYS A 43 -1.60 -16.73 -3.32
N PHE A 44 -1.04 -17.28 -2.24
CA PHE A 44 -1.62 -18.44 -1.58
C PHE A 44 -2.69 -18.06 -0.55
N SER A 45 -2.51 -16.93 0.15
CA SER A 45 -3.48 -16.48 1.16
C SER A 45 -3.54 -14.97 1.28
N TYR A 46 -4.75 -14.43 1.15
CA TYR A 46 -5.07 -13.01 1.26
C TYR A 46 -5.73 -12.68 2.61
N ARG A 47 -5.32 -11.56 3.21
CA ARG A 47 -5.98 -10.93 4.37
C ARG A 47 -6.56 -9.57 3.98
N THR A 48 -7.77 -9.30 4.47
CA THR A 48 -8.50 -8.04 4.25
C THR A 48 -8.17 -7.01 5.33
N GLY A 49 -8.38 -5.72 5.04
CA GLY A 49 -8.26 -4.64 6.04
C GLY A 49 -6.83 -4.26 6.45
N LEU A 50 -5.80 -4.87 5.84
CA LEU A 50 -4.39 -4.59 6.13
C LEU A 50 -3.72 -3.71 5.07
N CYS A 51 -4.46 -3.36 4.02
CA CYS A 51 -3.97 -2.57 2.90
C CYS A 51 -4.80 -1.31 2.78
N ALA A 52 -4.14 -0.22 2.44
CA ALA A 52 -4.83 0.99 2.03
C ALA A 52 -5.50 0.81 0.65
N GLY A 53 -6.25 1.82 0.21
CA GLY A 53 -6.76 1.89 -1.15
C GLY A 53 -7.98 0.98 -1.43
N PRO A 54 -8.18 0.55 -2.69
CA PRO A 54 -9.43 -0.10 -3.11
C PRO A 54 -9.61 -1.51 -2.54
N ALA A 55 -10.85 -1.99 -2.47
CA ALA A 55 -11.22 -3.28 -1.87
C ALA A 55 -10.57 -4.52 -2.54
N ASN A 56 -10.15 -4.39 -3.80
CA ASN A 56 -9.43 -5.44 -4.52
C ASN A 56 -7.90 -5.40 -4.28
N ARG A 57 -7.37 -4.46 -3.50
CA ARG A 57 -6.03 -4.56 -2.91
C ARG A 57 -6.12 -5.27 -1.57
N LYS A 58 -5.53 -6.45 -1.49
CA LYS A 58 -5.50 -7.28 -0.28
C LYS A 58 -4.06 -7.64 0.09
N CYS A 59 -3.86 -7.95 1.36
CA CYS A 59 -2.54 -8.30 1.85
C CYS A 59 -2.27 -9.77 1.54
N CYS A 60 -1.35 -10.04 0.63
CA CYS A 60 -0.85 -11.39 0.41
C CYS A 60 0.16 -11.72 1.52
N VAL A 61 -0.20 -12.63 2.43
CA VAL A 61 0.67 -13.02 3.56
C VAL A 61 1.43 -14.31 3.30
N SER A 62 0.95 -15.14 2.37
CA SER A 62 1.63 -16.35 1.94
C SER A 62 1.77 -16.33 0.42
N GLY A 63 3.01 -16.48 -0.06
CA GLY A 63 3.35 -16.32 -1.47
C GLY A 63 3.66 -14.88 -1.90
N SER A 64 3.83 -13.95 -0.95
CA SER A 64 4.22 -12.55 -1.24
C SER A 64 5.57 -12.41 -1.95
N ASP A 65 6.47 -13.39 -1.77
CA ASP A 65 7.80 -13.43 -2.38
C ASP A 65 7.84 -14.19 -3.72
N LEU A 66 6.70 -14.76 -4.19
CA LEU A 66 6.65 -15.57 -5.42
C LEU A 66 7.15 -14.82 -6.66
N ARG A 67 6.92 -13.51 -6.73
CA ARG A 67 7.38 -12.68 -7.85
C ARG A 67 8.90 -12.58 -7.90
N CYS A 68 9.56 -12.51 -6.75
CA CYS A 68 11.02 -12.54 -6.66
C CYS A 68 11.58 -13.93 -7.01
N TRP A 69 10.97 -14.99 -6.47
CA TRP A 69 11.40 -16.36 -6.76
C TRP A 69 11.28 -16.70 -8.26
N ARG A 70 10.23 -16.23 -8.94
CA ARG A 70 10.00 -16.48 -10.38
C ARG A 70 11.12 -15.93 -11.28
N ILE A 71 11.85 -14.91 -10.82
CA ILE A 71 13.01 -14.36 -11.55
C ILE A 71 14.35 -14.93 -11.05
N GLY A 72 14.32 -16.00 -10.24
CA GLY A 72 15.52 -16.61 -9.66
C GLY A 72 16.11 -15.82 -8.48
N GLY A 73 15.42 -14.79 -7.99
CA GLY A 73 15.90 -13.94 -6.92
C GLY A 73 15.56 -14.45 -5.52
N ILE A 74 16.17 -13.82 -4.52
CA ILE A 74 15.92 -14.09 -3.10
C ILE A 74 15.58 -12.79 -2.37
N CYS A 75 14.50 -12.82 -1.59
CA CYS A 75 14.06 -11.69 -0.78
C CYS A 75 14.87 -11.58 0.52
N LYS A 76 15.68 -10.53 0.62
CA LYS A 76 16.49 -10.21 1.82
C LYS A 76 16.50 -8.70 2.06
N ASN A 77 17.01 -8.28 3.22
CA ASN A 77 17.12 -6.84 3.47
C ASN A 77 18.19 -6.23 2.57
N ASN A 78 17.92 -5.04 2.06
CA ASN A 78 18.76 -4.30 1.10
C ASN A 78 20.15 -3.90 1.62
N TRP A 79 20.42 -4.05 2.91
CA TRP A 79 21.74 -3.88 3.52
C TRP A 79 22.57 -5.17 3.55
N ASN A 80 22.03 -6.32 3.13
CA ASN A 80 22.80 -7.54 2.98
C ASN A 80 23.59 -7.53 1.67
N SER A 81 24.71 -8.28 1.62
CA SER A 81 25.45 -8.49 0.38
C SER A 81 24.56 -9.15 -0.68
N CYS A 82 24.60 -8.64 -1.92
CA CYS A 82 23.88 -9.17 -3.07
C CYS A 82 24.84 -9.29 -4.25
N SER A 83 24.86 -10.47 -4.89
CA SER A 83 25.70 -10.69 -6.08
C SER A 83 25.18 -9.94 -7.30
N GLY A 84 23.87 -9.64 -7.34
CA GLY A 84 23.19 -8.86 -8.38
C GLY A 84 22.68 -7.51 -7.86
N GLY A 85 21.54 -7.07 -8.39
CA GLY A 85 20.88 -5.82 -8.01
C GLY A 85 19.71 -6.02 -7.06
N TYR A 86 19.29 -4.94 -6.41
CA TYR A 86 18.06 -4.93 -5.61
C TYR A 86 16.87 -4.40 -6.41
N ILE A 87 15.82 -5.23 -6.52
CA ILE A 87 14.56 -4.91 -7.18
C ILE A 87 13.48 -4.70 -6.11
N LYS A 88 12.91 -3.51 -6.07
CA LYS A 88 11.87 -3.11 -5.12
C LYS A 88 10.52 -3.75 -5.48
N GLY A 89 9.70 -3.99 -4.46
CA GLY A 89 8.30 -4.34 -4.64
C GLY A 89 8.03 -5.74 -5.20
N LEU A 90 9.01 -6.65 -5.16
CA LEU A 90 8.81 -8.07 -5.50
C LEU A 90 8.76 -8.99 -4.27
N CYS A 91 8.98 -8.43 -3.08
CA CYS A 91 8.98 -9.13 -1.80
C CYS A 91 7.86 -8.60 -0.90
N GLY A 92 7.36 -9.47 -0.02
CA GLY A 92 6.58 -9.07 1.14
C GLY A 92 7.43 -8.48 2.25
N GLY A 93 6.75 -7.92 3.26
CA GLY A 93 7.37 -7.20 4.35
C GLY A 93 7.62 -5.73 4.01
N GLY A 94 8.38 -5.06 4.87
CA GLY A 94 8.67 -3.63 4.76
C GLY A 94 9.60 -3.28 3.59
N LEU A 95 9.78 -1.97 3.37
CA LEU A 95 10.55 -1.39 2.26
C LEU A 95 12.01 -1.85 2.16
N SER A 96 12.59 -2.31 3.28
CA SER A 96 13.95 -2.84 3.32
C SER A 96 14.06 -4.24 2.72
N ARG A 97 12.99 -5.05 2.73
CA ARG A 97 12.98 -6.37 2.08
C ARG A 97 12.81 -6.22 0.57
N GLN A 98 13.88 -6.48 -0.16
CA GLN A 98 13.94 -6.31 -1.60
C GLN A 98 14.46 -7.60 -2.25
N CYS A 99 14.14 -7.77 -3.53
CA CYS A 99 14.55 -8.96 -4.26
C CYS A 99 15.98 -8.75 -4.76
N CYS A 100 16.90 -9.60 -4.33
CA CYS A 100 18.25 -9.67 -4.88
C CYS A 100 18.26 -10.66 -6.05
N ALA A 101 18.54 -10.16 -7.25
CA ALA A 101 18.61 -10.94 -8.49
C ALA A 101 19.63 -10.32 -9.46
#